data_AF-A0A423WSV4-F1
#
_entry.id   AF-A0A423WSV4-F1
#
_cell.length_a   1.000
_cell.length_b   1.000
_cell.length_c   1.000
_cell.angle_alpha   90.00
_cell.angle_beta   90.00
_cell.angle_gamma   90.00
#
_symmetry.space_group_name_H-M   'P 1'
#
loop_
_entity.id
_entity.type
_entity.pdbx_description
1 polymer ?
#
loop_
_entity_poly.entity_id
_entity_poly.type
_entity_poly.pdbx_seq_one_letter_code
_entity_poly.pdbx_strand_id
1 'polypeptide(L)'
;MLFPGFGNGLEDSAWNAWIGNLQNANELLGILHGAYGAGATIAPLVATAMVTKGDHPLEWYSYYYIMIGVSAFEAFLTVTAFWSANAADFREKRTPGAQEGSRTTTRTVLREPITWLVAFFLLGYVGAEVSLGGWIVTFMLRVRHAEAFSAGLTVTFFWLGLTCGRVLLGFITGRVGEKLAITVYLLMSIALQILYWLVPNFVASAVFVAFLGFFLGPLFPAAIVAATKLLPMDYHVSAIGFAAALGGGGAAVFPFVVGIIAQKAGVAVLQPIIVAILSSILVFWLILPGGLRRGGLEQARANREQVGHEFRRVYRWTKSKKAFI
;
A
#
# COMPACT_ATOMS: atom_id res chain seq x y z
N MET A 1 -3.21 -3.27 21.26
CA MET A 1 -3.96 -3.83 20.11
C MET A 1 -3.32 -5.11 19.55
N LEU A 2 -2.76 -6.00 20.40
CA LEU A 2 -2.07 -7.20 19.91
C LEU A 2 -3.05 -8.22 19.30
N PHE A 3 -4.19 -8.46 19.95
CA PHE A 3 -5.20 -9.41 19.46
C PHE A 3 -5.87 -8.97 18.14
N PRO A 4 -6.34 -7.71 17.98
CA PRO A 4 -6.90 -7.26 16.70
C PRO A 4 -5.88 -7.32 15.56
N GLY A 5 -4.62 -6.96 15.80
CA GLY A 5 -3.57 -7.01 14.78
C GLY A 5 -3.23 -8.43 14.34
N PHE A 6 -3.15 -9.36 15.29
CA PHE A 6 -2.94 -10.78 14.99
C PHE A 6 -4.11 -11.39 14.20
N GLY A 7 -5.35 -11.08 14.61
CA GLY A 7 -6.55 -11.50 13.90
C GLY A 7 -6.58 -10.99 12.46
N ASN A 8 -6.38 -9.68 12.28
CA ASN A 8 -6.38 -9.06 10.95
C ASN A 8 -5.29 -9.65 10.03
N GLY A 9 -4.09 -9.92 10.55
CA GLY A 9 -3.02 -10.53 9.77
C GLY A 9 -3.31 -11.98 9.34
N LEU A 10 -3.96 -12.77 10.22
CA LEU A 10 -4.41 -14.13 9.88
C LEU A 10 -5.51 -14.08 8.82
N GLU A 11 -6.50 -13.21 9.01
CA GLU A 11 -7.65 -13.05 8.13
C GLU A 11 -7.22 -12.61 6.72
N ASP A 12 -6.40 -11.55 6.62
CA ASP A 12 -5.87 -11.05 5.35
C ASP A 12 -5.06 -12.13 4.61
N SER A 13 -4.18 -12.84 5.34
CA SER A 13 -3.40 -13.93 4.75
C SER A 13 -4.28 -15.09 4.26
N ALA A 14 -5.31 -15.45 5.02
CA ALA A 14 -6.21 -16.55 4.68
C ALA A 14 -7.07 -16.22 3.45
N TRP A 15 -7.66 -15.02 3.39
CA TRP A 15 -8.45 -14.57 2.24
C TRP A 15 -7.61 -14.47 0.97
N ASN A 16 -6.42 -13.86 1.05
CA ASN A 16 -5.51 -13.75 -0.09
C ASN A 16 -5.08 -15.13 -0.60
N ALA A 17 -4.78 -16.08 0.29
CA ALA A 17 -4.40 -17.44 -0.10
C ALA A 17 -5.56 -18.24 -0.69
N TRP A 18 -6.77 -18.11 -0.14
CA TRP A 18 -7.95 -18.81 -0.65
C TRP A 18 -8.36 -18.29 -2.03
N ILE A 19 -8.50 -16.96 -2.18
CA ILE A 19 -8.85 -16.33 -3.45
C ILE A 19 -7.76 -16.54 -4.51
N GLY A 20 -6.49 -16.56 -4.10
CA GLY A 20 -5.36 -16.85 -4.97
C GLY A 20 -5.42 -18.22 -5.65
N ASN A 21 -6.19 -19.17 -5.10
CA ASN A 21 -6.37 -20.51 -5.66
C ASN A 21 -7.67 -20.67 -6.48
N LEU A 22 -8.47 -19.61 -6.64
CA LEU A 22 -9.71 -19.65 -7.43
C LEU A 22 -9.46 -19.33 -8.91
N GLN A 23 -10.37 -19.80 -9.77
CA GLN A 23 -10.41 -19.38 -11.17
C GLN A 23 -10.74 -17.87 -11.21
N ASN A 24 -9.92 -17.08 -11.90
CA ASN A 24 -9.93 -15.61 -11.91
C ASN A 24 -9.39 -14.91 -10.64
N ALA A 25 -8.39 -15.51 -9.98
CA ALA A 25 -7.71 -14.96 -8.80
C ALA A 25 -7.41 -13.44 -8.89
N ASN A 26 -6.95 -12.95 -10.04
CA ASN A 26 -6.58 -11.54 -10.18
C ASN A 26 -7.78 -10.58 -10.08
N GLU A 27 -8.93 -10.94 -10.64
CA GLU A 27 -10.15 -10.14 -10.59
C GLU A 27 -10.77 -10.18 -9.18
N LEU A 28 -10.82 -11.36 -8.58
CA LEU A 28 -11.34 -11.56 -7.23
C LEU A 28 -10.47 -10.90 -6.16
N LEU A 29 -9.14 -10.94 -6.28
CA LEU A 29 -8.22 -10.18 -5.42
C LEU A 29 -8.46 -8.67 -5.57
N GLY A 30 -8.74 -8.20 -6.79
CA GLY A 30 -9.13 -6.81 -7.04
C GLY A 30 -10.40 -6.40 -6.29
N ILE A 31 -11.43 -7.27 -6.28
CA ILE A 31 -12.67 -7.05 -5.52
C ILE A 31 -12.40 -7.03 -4.01
N LEU A 32 -11.59 -7.97 -3.49
CA LEU A 32 -11.20 -8.02 -2.07
C LEU A 32 -10.54 -6.70 -1.63
N HIS A 33 -9.54 -6.23 -2.38
CA HIS A 33 -8.84 -4.98 -2.07
C HIS A 33 -9.71 -3.73 -2.33
N GLY A 34 -10.71 -3.85 -3.20
CA GLY A 34 -11.75 -2.84 -3.39
C GLY A 34 -12.67 -2.72 -2.18
N ALA A 35 -13.10 -3.85 -1.61
CA ALA A 35 -13.89 -3.88 -0.38
C ALA A 35 -13.13 -3.28 0.81
N TYR A 36 -11.82 -3.54 0.91
CA TYR A 36 -10.94 -2.86 1.86
C TYR A 36 -10.98 -1.34 1.72
N GLY A 37 -10.84 -0.81 0.50
CA GLY A 37 -10.91 0.64 0.24
C GLY A 37 -12.29 1.25 0.55
N ALA A 38 -13.37 0.51 0.25
CA ALA A 38 -14.73 0.92 0.60
C ALA A 38 -14.91 1.01 2.12
N GLY A 39 -14.46 -0.01 2.86
CA GLY A 39 -14.46 -0.03 4.32
C GLY A 39 -13.66 1.15 4.89
N ALA A 40 -12.46 1.41 4.37
CA ALA A 40 -11.61 2.51 4.79
C ALA A 40 -12.22 3.90 4.53
N THR A 41 -13.15 4.02 3.57
CA THR A 41 -13.88 5.26 3.27
C THR A 41 -15.12 5.42 4.17
N ILE A 42 -15.87 4.33 4.39
CA ILE A 42 -17.11 4.35 5.19
C ILE A 42 -16.81 4.47 6.68
N ALA A 43 -15.77 3.78 7.19
CA ALA A 43 -15.47 3.71 8.61
C ALA A 43 -15.24 5.09 9.26
N PRO A 44 -14.40 5.99 8.71
CA PRO A 44 -14.23 7.33 9.26
C PRO A 44 -15.51 8.17 9.18
N LEU A 45 -16.32 8.02 8.12
CA LEU A 45 -17.58 8.75 7.98
C LEU A 45 -18.58 8.36 9.07
N VAL A 46 -18.73 7.05 9.33
CA VAL A 46 -19.59 6.53 10.39
C VAL A 46 -19.06 6.95 11.77
N ALA A 47 -17.77 6.77 12.04
CA ALA A 47 -17.17 7.16 13.31
C ALA A 47 -17.32 8.66 13.59
N THR A 48 -17.10 9.49 12.56
CA THR A 48 -17.23 10.95 12.66
C THR A 48 -18.69 11.33 12.89
N ALA A 49 -19.62 10.84 12.07
CA ALA A 49 -21.05 11.15 12.23
C ALA A 49 -21.58 10.74 13.61
N MET A 50 -21.13 9.60 14.14
CA MET A 50 -21.51 9.09 15.45
C MET A 50 -21.08 10.02 16.60
N VAL A 51 -19.89 10.61 16.50
CA VAL A 51 -19.32 11.48 17.54
C VAL A 51 -19.76 12.95 17.37
N THR A 52 -20.19 13.37 16.17
CA THR A 52 -20.48 14.78 15.88
C THR A 52 -21.95 15.11 15.60
N LYS A 53 -22.80 14.16 15.19
CA LYS A 53 -24.22 14.42 14.86
C LYS A 53 -25.16 13.80 15.90
N GLY A 54 -25.92 14.65 16.61
CA GLY A 54 -27.01 14.28 17.51
C GLY A 54 -27.15 15.25 18.69
N ASP A 55 -28.33 15.29 19.33
CA ASP A 55 -28.56 16.06 20.58
C ASP A 55 -27.77 15.50 21.78
N HIS A 56 -27.39 14.22 21.70
CA HIS A 56 -26.44 13.54 22.59
C HIS A 56 -25.39 12.81 21.75
N PRO A 57 -24.20 13.40 21.51
CA PRO A 57 -23.14 12.71 20.78
C PRO A 57 -22.76 11.42 21.49
N LEU A 58 -22.70 10.34 20.73
CA LEU A 58 -22.34 9.03 21.27
C LEU A 58 -20.86 9.04 21.65
N GLU A 59 -20.56 8.42 22.79
CA GLU A 59 -19.17 8.30 23.23
C GLU A 59 -18.34 7.51 22.21
N TRP A 60 -17.06 7.86 22.08
CA TRP A 60 -16.12 7.25 21.13
C TRP A 60 -16.06 5.72 21.23
N TYR A 61 -16.30 5.16 22.43
CA TYR A 61 -16.28 3.72 22.64
C TYR A 61 -17.46 3.01 21.96
N SER A 62 -18.55 3.72 21.66
CA SER A 62 -19.74 3.16 20.99
C SER A 62 -19.41 2.58 19.62
N TYR A 63 -18.37 3.10 18.98
CA TYR A 63 -17.87 2.60 17.70
C TYR A 63 -17.39 1.15 17.81
N TYR A 64 -16.82 0.74 18.94
CA TYR A 64 -16.38 -0.65 19.13
C TYR A 64 -17.55 -1.63 19.20
N TYR A 65 -18.74 -1.22 19.69
CA TYR A 65 -19.92 -2.09 19.65
C TYR A 65 -20.39 -2.32 18.22
N ILE A 66 -20.33 -1.30 17.36
CA ILE A 66 -20.61 -1.46 15.92
C ILE A 66 -19.61 -2.43 15.30
N MET A 67 -18.30 -2.29 15.59
CA MET A 67 -17.28 -3.23 15.08
C MET A 67 -17.51 -4.66 15.56
N ILE A 68 -17.88 -4.87 16.83
CA ILE A 68 -18.22 -6.20 17.36
C ILE A 68 -19.41 -6.80 16.57
N GLY A 69 -20.44 -6.01 16.29
CA GLY A 69 -21.59 -6.46 15.50
C GLY A 69 -21.22 -6.86 14.08
N VAL A 70 -20.39 -6.05 13.41
CA VAL A 70 -19.89 -6.35 12.06
C VAL A 70 -19.01 -7.61 12.06
N SER A 71 -18.07 -7.74 13.01
CA SER A 71 -17.23 -8.94 13.12
C SER A 71 -18.02 -10.20 13.47
N ALA A 72 -19.06 -10.10 14.31
CA ALA A 72 -19.92 -11.24 14.61
C ALA A 72 -20.71 -11.69 13.37
N PHE A 73 -21.20 -10.73 12.58
CA PHE A 73 -21.88 -11.01 11.33
C PHE A 73 -20.95 -11.64 10.28
N GLU A 74 -19.74 -11.10 10.13
CA GLU A 74 -18.69 -11.64 9.27
C GLU A 74 -18.28 -13.06 9.70
N ALA A 75 -18.11 -13.31 11.00
CA ALA A 75 -17.84 -14.63 11.54
C ALA A 75 -18.99 -15.61 11.23
N PHE A 76 -20.25 -15.18 11.40
CA PHE A 76 -21.41 -15.99 11.06
C PHE A 76 -21.45 -16.35 9.56
N LEU A 77 -21.22 -15.38 8.68
CA LEU A 77 -21.17 -15.60 7.23
C LEU A 77 -20.03 -16.54 6.84
N THR A 78 -18.84 -16.36 7.42
CA THR A 78 -17.67 -17.19 7.12
C THR A 78 -17.87 -18.61 7.62
N VAL A 79 -18.36 -18.79 8.85
CA VAL A 79 -18.67 -20.11 9.41
C VAL A 79 -19.72 -20.84 8.59
N THR A 80 -20.78 -20.15 8.16
CA THR A 80 -21.84 -20.77 7.34
C THR A 80 -21.37 -21.08 5.92
N ALA A 81 -20.61 -20.19 5.28
CA ALA A 81 -20.08 -20.38 3.93
C ALA A 81 -19.06 -21.54 3.85
N PHE A 82 -18.24 -21.71 4.89
CA PHE A 82 -17.21 -22.75 4.96
C PHE A 82 -17.58 -23.94 5.86
N TRP A 83 -18.83 -24.04 6.32
CA TRP A 83 -19.27 -25.11 7.22
C TRP A 83 -19.04 -26.52 6.65
N SER A 84 -19.16 -26.66 5.33
CA SER A 84 -18.95 -27.91 4.61
C SER A 84 -17.50 -28.13 4.15
N ALA A 85 -16.60 -27.18 4.38
CA ALA A 85 -15.20 -27.27 3.94
C ALA A 85 -14.41 -28.20 4.86
N ASN A 86 -14.20 -29.44 4.42
CA ASN A 86 -13.48 -30.46 5.20
C ASN A 86 -11.97 -30.46 4.93
N ALA A 87 -11.18 -30.63 6.00
CA ALA A 87 -9.73 -30.79 5.92
C ALA A 87 -9.30 -32.08 5.19
N ALA A 88 -10.18 -33.08 5.11
CA ALA A 88 -9.97 -34.30 4.33
C ALA A 88 -9.97 -33.98 2.82
N ASP A 89 -11.00 -33.30 2.32
CA ASP A 89 -11.13 -32.88 0.92
C ASP A 89 -9.98 -31.96 0.47
N PHE A 90 -9.50 -31.08 1.36
CA PHE A 90 -8.35 -30.23 1.07
C PHE A 90 -7.05 -31.03 0.92
N ARG A 91 -6.87 -32.10 1.72
CA ARG A 91 -5.72 -33.01 1.62
C ARG A 91 -5.84 -33.96 0.42
N GLU A 92 -7.04 -34.35 0.05
CA GLU A 92 -7.31 -35.23 -1.08
C GLU A 92 -7.12 -34.51 -2.44
N LYS A 93 -7.57 -33.24 -2.52
CA LYS A 93 -7.31 -32.35 -3.68
C LYS A 93 -5.85 -31.93 -3.80
N ARG A 94 -5.09 -31.95 -2.69
CA ARG A 94 -3.62 -31.85 -2.69
C ARG A 94 -3.01 -33.24 -2.95
N THR A 95 -3.02 -33.68 -4.20
CA THR A 95 -2.30 -34.90 -4.60
C THR A 95 -0.83 -34.82 -4.13
N PRO A 96 -0.25 -35.88 -3.53
CA PRO A 96 1.16 -35.90 -3.09
C PRO A 96 2.21 -35.73 -4.21
N GLY A 97 1.80 -35.53 -5.47
CA GLY A 97 2.67 -35.35 -6.63
C GLY A 97 2.53 -34.01 -7.36
N ALA A 98 1.62 -33.11 -6.97
CA ALA A 98 1.42 -31.84 -7.68
C ALA A 98 2.38 -30.70 -7.25
N GLN A 99 3.39 -31.00 -6.43
CA GLN A 99 4.46 -30.06 -6.03
C GLN A 99 5.87 -30.55 -6.44
N GLU A 100 5.99 -31.28 -7.56
CA GLU A 100 7.30 -31.51 -8.22
C GLU A 100 7.65 -30.43 -9.26
N GLY A 101 6.78 -29.44 -9.47
CA GLY A 101 7.19 -28.17 -10.08
C GLY A 101 8.01 -27.38 -9.07
N SER A 102 9.33 -27.56 -9.09
CA SER A 102 10.37 -26.78 -8.37
C SER A 102 9.83 -26.04 -7.14
N ARG A 103 9.97 -26.63 -5.94
CA ARG A 103 9.90 -25.87 -4.69
C ARG A 103 10.96 -24.76 -4.76
N THR A 104 10.62 -23.61 -5.32
CA THR A 104 11.32 -22.35 -5.16
C THR A 104 11.21 -22.01 -3.69
N THR A 105 12.14 -22.58 -2.93
CA THR A 105 12.25 -22.40 -1.49
C THR A 105 12.26 -20.91 -1.23
N THR A 106 11.51 -20.43 -0.23
CA THR A 106 11.49 -19.00 0.18
C THR A 106 12.92 -18.44 0.27
N ARG A 107 13.88 -19.27 0.67
CA ARG A 107 15.32 -18.98 0.68
C ARG A 107 15.92 -18.59 -0.68
N THR A 108 15.49 -19.21 -1.79
CA THR A 108 15.95 -18.88 -3.15
C THR A 108 15.34 -17.57 -3.62
N VAL A 109 14.07 -17.32 -3.28
CA VAL A 109 13.35 -16.07 -3.58
C VAL A 109 13.99 -14.86 -2.86
N LEU A 110 14.43 -15.06 -1.62
CA LEU A 110 15.12 -14.06 -0.78
C LEU A 110 16.55 -13.75 -1.23
N ARG A 111 17.14 -14.55 -2.12
CA ARG A 111 18.45 -14.28 -2.70
C ARG A 111 18.40 -13.29 -3.86
N GLU A 112 17.23 -13.10 -4.46
CA GLU A 112 17.09 -12.14 -5.57
C GLU A 112 17.00 -10.71 -5.05
N PRO A 113 17.89 -9.80 -5.48
CA PRO A 113 17.90 -8.41 -5.02
C PRO A 113 16.64 -7.64 -5.46
N ILE A 114 15.98 -8.09 -6.53
CA ILE A 114 14.72 -7.51 -7.02
C ILE A 114 13.59 -7.72 -6.01
N THR A 115 13.54 -8.90 -5.36
CA THR A 115 12.56 -9.20 -4.30
C THR A 115 12.68 -8.21 -3.15
N TRP A 116 13.91 -7.91 -2.71
CA TRP A 116 14.16 -6.96 -1.63
C TRP A 116 13.80 -5.52 -2.03
N LEU A 117 14.09 -5.11 -3.27
CA LEU A 117 13.69 -3.78 -3.74
C LEU A 117 12.17 -3.60 -3.74
N VAL A 118 11.43 -4.58 -4.25
CA VAL A 118 9.96 -4.54 -4.24
C VAL A 118 9.44 -4.57 -2.80
N ALA A 119 10.05 -5.37 -1.92
CA ALA A 119 9.66 -5.43 -0.52
C ALA A 119 9.93 -4.12 0.23
N PHE A 120 11.07 -3.46 0.02
CA PHE A 120 11.34 -2.14 0.61
C PHE A 120 10.45 -1.05 0.03
N PHE A 121 10.14 -1.13 -1.27
CA PHE A 121 9.16 -0.24 -1.90
C PHE A 121 7.79 -0.37 -1.24
N LEU A 122 7.28 -1.60 -1.09
CA LEU A 122 5.99 -1.85 -0.44
C LEU A 122 6.00 -1.50 1.04
N LEU A 123 7.08 -1.77 1.77
CA LEU A 123 7.27 -1.37 3.17
C LEU A 123 7.14 0.15 3.33
N GLY A 124 7.83 0.93 2.48
CA GLY A 124 7.74 2.38 2.54
C GLY A 124 6.35 2.87 2.14
N TYR A 125 5.81 2.33 1.04
CA TYR A 125 4.52 2.77 0.49
C TYR A 125 3.37 2.52 1.49
N VAL A 126 3.23 1.29 1.98
CA VAL A 126 2.19 0.92 2.95
C VAL A 126 2.40 1.69 4.26
N GLY A 127 3.66 1.86 4.67
CA GLY A 127 4.02 2.70 5.81
C GLY A 127 3.56 4.16 5.68
N ALA A 128 3.80 4.78 4.52
CA ALA A 128 3.37 6.14 4.22
C ALA A 128 1.84 6.25 4.16
N GLU A 129 1.17 5.31 3.47
CA GLU A 129 -0.28 5.25 3.33
C GLU A 129 -0.98 5.19 4.69
N VAL A 130 -0.59 4.23 5.53
CA VAL A 130 -1.21 4.04 6.86
C VAL A 130 -0.83 5.17 7.82
N SER A 131 0.40 5.71 7.73
CA SER A 131 0.77 6.88 8.53
C SER A 131 -0.03 8.12 8.14
N LEU A 132 -0.21 8.38 6.85
CA LEU A 132 -1.07 9.45 6.36
C LEU A 132 -2.51 9.24 6.87
N GLY A 133 -3.11 8.09 6.55
CA GLY A 133 -4.49 7.78 6.93
C GLY A 133 -4.76 7.90 8.43
N GLY A 134 -3.86 7.40 9.27
CA GLY A 134 -4.01 7.44 10.73
C GLY A 134 -3.79 8.83 11.34
N TRP A 135 -2.95 9.67 10.73
CA TRP A 135 -2.54 10.94 11.34
C TRP A 135 -3.14 12.19 10.70
N ILE A 136 -3.76 12.11 9.52
CA ILE A 136 -4.46 13.23 8.86
C ILE A 136 -5.47 13.88 9.82
N VAL A 137 -6.33 13.08 10.46
CA VAL A 137 -7.36 13.59 11.40
C VAL A 137 -6.70 14.31 12.57
N THR A 138 -5.67 13.69 13.18
CA THR A 138 -4.94 14.26 14.32
C THR A 138 -4.26 15.58 13.95
N PHE A 139 -3.69 15.68 12.75
CA PHE A 139 -3.08 16.91 12.25
C PHE A 139 -4.13 18.01 11.99
N MET A 140 -5.27 17.66 11.38
CA MET A 140 -6.36 18.60 11.16
C MET A 140 -6.92 19.16 12.47
N LEU A 141 -7.14 18.30 13.47
CA LEU A 141 -7.62 18.70 14.78
C LEU A 141 -6.61 19.55 15.56
N ARG A 142 -5.34 19.09 15.65
CA ARG A 142 -4.35 19.70 16.56
C ARG A 142 -3.55 20.86 15.96
N VAL A 143 -3.31 20.85 14.65
CA VAL A 143 -2.45 21.85 13.98
C VAL A 143 -3.26 22.84 13.16
N ARG A 144 -4.35 22.39 12.54
CA ARG A 144 -5.23 23.25 11.74
C ARG A 144 -6.46 23.74 12.52
N HIS A 145 -6.62 23.30 13.77
CA HIS A 145 -7.77 23.62 14.63
C HIS A 145 -9.13 23.41 13.91
N ALA A 146 -9.17 22.40 13.04
CA ALA A 146 -10.37 22.07 12.28
C ALA A 146 -11.42 21.43 13.19
N GLU A 147 -12.69 21.60 12.84
CA GLU A 147 -13.79 20.90 13.48
C GLU A 147 -13.68 19.38 13.28
N ALA A 148 -14.13 18.60 14.26
CA ALA A 148 -14.07 17.13 14.22
C ALA A 148 -14.75 16.53 12.98
N PHE A 149 -15.88 17.10 12.57
CA PHE A 149 -16.58 16.67 11.36
C PHE A 149 -15.72 16.88 10.09
N SER A 150 -15.14 18.07 9.97
CA SER A 150 -14.27 18.46 8.86
C SER A 150 -12.97 17.66 8.78
N ALA A 151 -12.38 17.35 9.94
CA ALA A 151 -11.19 16.49 10.03
C ALA A 151 -11.49 15.05 9.57
N GLY A 152 -12.64 14.51 9.97
CA GLY A 152 -13.13 13.20 9.51
C GLY A 152 -13.40 13.15 8.01
N LEU A 153 -14.02 14.20 7.44
CA LEU A 153 -14.21 14.31 5.99
C LEU A 153 -12.89 14.29 5.22
N THR A 154 -11.84 14.92 5.75
CA THR A 154 -10.53 14.99 5.09
C THR A 154 -9.90 13.61 4.91
N VAL A 155 -9.98 12.74 5.93
CA VAL A 155 -9.48 11.35 5.81
C VAL A 155 -10.38 10.50 4.92
N THR A 156 -11.70 10.74 4.91
CA THR A 156 -12.60 10.10 3.95
C THR A 156 -12.23 10.45 2.51
N PHE A 157 -11.93 11.72 2.22
CA PHE A 157 -11.48 12.14 0.90
C PHE A 157 -10.12 11.54 0.51
N PHE A 158 -9.22 11.31 1.47
CA PHE A 158 -7.97 10.58 1.23
C PHE A 158 -8.24 9.16 0.71
N TRP A 159 -9.05 8.38 1.44
CA TRP A 159 -9.36 6.98 1.09
C TRP A 159 -10.22 6.87 -0.17
N LEU A 160 -11.15 7.81 -0.36
CA LEU A 160 -11.93 7.91 -1.59
C LEU A 160 -11.03 8.22 -2.79
N GLY A 161 -10.15 9.21 -2.64
CA GLY A 161 -9.13 9.54 -3.65
C GLY A 161 -8.28 8.32 -3.99
N LEU A 162 -7.79 7.61 -2.97
CA LEU A 162 -7.02 6.37 -3.12
C LEU A 162 -7.76 5.28 -3.89
N THR A 163 -9.04 5.07 -3.57
CA THR A 163 -9.90 4.11 -4.25
C THR A 163 -10.11 4.50 -5.72
N CYS A 164 -10.47 5.76 -5.99
CA CYS A 164 -10.64 6.28 -7.34
C CYS A 164 -9.33 6.23 -8.16
N GLY A 165 -8.19 6.54 -7.52
CA GLY A 165 -6.87 6.49 -8.12
C GLY A 165 -6.48 5.08 -8.54
N ARG A 166 -6.75 4.10 -7.68
CA ARG A 166 -6.49 2.68 -7.98
C ARG A 166 -7.24 2.20 -9.22
N VAL A 167 -8.49 2.64 -9.40
CA VAL A 167 -9.29 2.31 -10.59
C VAL A 167 -8.84 3.12 -11.80
N LEU A 168 -8.88 4.46 -11.74
CA LEU A 168 -8.66 5.33 -12.91
C LEU A 168 -7.20 5.35 -13.38
N LEU A 169 -6.26 5.57 -12.46
CA LEU A 169 -4.84 5.63 -12.82
C LEU A 169 -4.26 4.24 -13.08
N GLY A 170 -4.88 3.17 -12.56
CA GLY A 170 -4.50 1.79 -12.88
C GLY A 170 -4.56 1.52 -14.39
N PHE A 171 -5.66 1.91 -15.06
CA PHE A 171 -5.80 1.78 -16.51
C PHE A 171 -4.79 2.64 -17.29
N ILE A 172 -4.51 3.85 -16.80
CA ILE A 172 -3.56 4.77 -17.45
C ILE A 172 -2.12 4.24 -17.33
N THR A 173 -1.78 3.64 -16.19
CA THR A 173 -0.45 3.08 -15.92
C THR A 173 -0.07 2.00 -16.94
N GLY A 174 -1.02 1.13 -17.31
CA GLY A 174 -0.80 0.14 -18.37
C GLY A 174 -0.58 0.72 -19.77
N ARG A 175 -1.06 1.94 -20.04
CA ARG A 175 -0.89 2.63 -21.34
C ARG A 175 0.38 3.47 -21.44
N VAL A 176 0.83 4.07 -20.34
CA VAL A 176 1.99 4.98 -20.33
C VAL A 176 3.30 4.23 -20.04
N GLY A 177 3.23 3.11 -19.32
CA GLY A 177 4.38 2.33 -18.86
C GLY A 177 4.58 2.52 -17.35
N GLU A 178 4.74 1.41 -16.65
CA GLU A 178 4.63 1.32 -15.19
C GLU A 178 5.70 2.17 -14.49
N LYS A 179 6.95 2.12 -14.98
CA LYS A 179 8.05 2.84 -14.35
C LYS A 179 7.91 4.36 -14.47
N LEU A 180 7.52 4.87 -15.64
CA LEU A 180 7.33 6.31 -15.86
C LEU A 180 6.12 6.83 -15.09
N ALA A 181 4.98 6.12 -15.18
CA ALA A 181 3.76 6.49 -14.49
C ALA A 181 3.98 6.60 -12.98
N ILE A 182 4.58 5.59 -12.34
CA ILE A 182 4.87 5.61 -10.91
C ILE A 182 5.84 6.74 -10.54
N THR A 183 6.86 7.00 -11.36
CA THR A 183 7.80 8.10 -11.09
C THR A 183 7.07 9.45 -11.09
N VAL A 184 6.18 9.68 -12.05
CA VAL A 184 5.37 10.90 -12.11
C VAL A 184 4.42 10.98 -10.93
N TYR A 185 3.74 9.89 -10.58
CA TYR A 185 2.81 9.86 -9.45
C TYR A 185 3.53 10.15 -8.12
N LEU A 186 4.69 9.54 -7.88
CA LEU A 186 5.49 9.81 -6.67
C LEU A 186 5.98 11.26 -6.60
N LEU A 187 6.43 11.83 -7.72
CA LEU A 187 6.82 13.25 -7.76
C LEU A 187 5.64 14.18 -7.46
N MET A 188 4.46 13.88 -8.03
CA MET A 188 3.23 14.61 -7.75
C MET A 188 2.80 14.45 -6.29
N SER A 189 2.90 13.25 -5.72
CA SER A 189 2.61 13.00 -4.30
C SER A 189 3.54 13.77 -3.38
N ILE A 190 4.85 13.84 -3.68
CA ILE A 190 5.80 14.65 -2.90
C ILE A 190 5.44 16.14 -2.98
N ALA A 191 5.15 16.65 -4.18
CA ALA A 191 4.75 18.05 -4.36
C ALA A 191 3.46 18.38 -3.60
N LEU A 192 2.44 17.52 -3.68
CA LEU A 192 1.18 17.68 -2.96
C LEU A 192 1.37 17.59 -1.44
N GLN A 193 2.25 16.71 -0.96
CA GLN A 193 2.57 16.61 0.46
C GLN A 193 3.27 17.88 0.97
N ILE A 194 4.16 18.48 0.18
CA ILE A 194 4.79 19.76 0.51
C ILE A 194 3.76 20.90 0.50
N LEU A 195 2.85 20.93 -0.48
CA LEU A 195 1.76 21.92 -0.54
C LEU A 195 0.82 21.79 0.68
N TYR A 196 0.47 20.56 1.05
CA TYR A 196 -0.30 20.26 2.26
C TYR A 196 0.39 20.76 3.53
N TRP A 197 1.71 20.64 3.60
CA TRP A 197 2.50 21.13 4.72
C TRP A 197 2.54 22.66 4.77
N LEU A 198 2.83 23.31 3.63
CA LEU A 198 3.15 24.73 3.54
C LEU A 198 1.92 25.65 3.48
N VAL A 199 0.78 25.16 2.97
CA VAL A 199 -0.44 25.96 2.80
C VAL A 199 -1.36 25.78 4.02
N PRO A 200 -1.53 26.79 4.89
CA PRO A 200 -2.39 26.72 6.06
C PRO A 200 -3.84 27.08 5.69
N ASN A 201 -4.42 26.39 4.71
CA ASN A 201 -5.82 26.54 4.31
C ASN A 201 -6.52 25.18 4.36
N PHE A 202 -7.67 25.10 5.04
CA PHE A 202 -8.41 23.86 5.24
C PHE A 202 -8.90 23.24 3.92
N VAL A 203 -9.54 24.03 3.06
CA VAL A 203 -10.09 23.55 1.78
C VAL A 203 -8.97 23.09 0.87
N ALA A 204 -7.89 23.88 0.79
CA ALA A 204 -6.70 23.48 0.02
C ALA A 204 -6.10 22.19 0.56
N SER A 205 -6.01 22.04 1.89
CA SER A 205 -5.49 20.84 2.54
C SER A 205 -6.33 19.59 2.23
N ALA A 206 -7.66 19.70 2.27
CA ALA A 206 -8.56 18.61 1.94
C ALA A 206 -8.42 18.18 0.47
N VAL A 207 -8.29 19.15 -0.44
CA VAL A 207 -8.05 18.89 -1.86
C VAL A 207 -6.69 18.22 -2.08
N PHE A 208 -5.62 18.74 -1.46
CA PHE A 208 -4.28 18.15 -1.58
C PHE A 208 -4.23 16.72 -1.04
N VAL A 209 -4.89 16.45 0.09
CA VAL A 209 -4.98 15.11 0.68
C VAL A 209 -5.77 14.16 -0.21
N ALA A 210 -6.88 14.61 -0.81
CA ALA A 210 -7.66 13.81 -1.76
C ALA A 210 -6.82 13.41 -2.98
N PHE A 211 -6.12 14.38 -3.58
CA PHE A 211 -5.23 14.12 -4.71
C PHE A 211 -4.01 13.29 -4.32
N LEU A 212 -3.47 13.48 -3.11
CA LEU A 212 -2.40 12.66 -2.58
C LEU A 212 -2.83 11.18 -2.52
N GLY A 213 -4.00 10.89 -1.97
CA GLY A 213 -4.61 9.57 -2.01
C GLY A 213 -4.75 9.05 -3.44
N PHE A 214 -5.27 9.88 -4.35
CA PHE A 214 -5.44 9.54 -5.77
C PHE A 214 -4.15 9.09 -6.46
N PHE A 215 -3.04 9.80 -6.27
CA PHE A 215 -1.75 9.41 -6.85
C PHE A 215 -1.08 8.23 -6.13
N LEU A 216 -1.40 8.02 -4.84
CA LEU A 216 -0.90 6.87 -4.08
C LEU A 216 -1.59 5.56 -4.48
N GLY A 217 -2.89 5.61 -4.82
CA GLY A 217 -3.72 4.44 -5.12
C GLY A 217 -3.16 3.39 -6.09
N PRO A 218 -2.59 3.75 -7.26
CA PRO A 218 -2.06 2.78 -8.22
C PRO A 218 -0.69 2.21 -7.85
N LEU A 219 0.02 2.74 -6.84
CA LEU A 219 1.40 2.34 -6.54
C LEU A 219 1.53 0.88 -6.11
N PHE A 220 0.61 0.39 -5.28
CA PHE A 220 0.60 -1.00 -4.82
C PHE A 220 0.42 -2.01 -5.98
N PRO A 221 -0.67 -1.96 -6.78
CA PRO A 221 -0.85 -2.90 -7.87
C PRO A 221 0.24 -2.75 -8.94
N ALA A 222 0.73 -1.54 -9.21
CA ALA A 222 1.77 -1.33 -10.19
C ALA A 222 3.14 -1.86 -9.72
N ALA A 223 3.43 -1.86 -8.42
CA ALA A 223 4.61 -2.54 -7.86
C ALA A 223 4.52 -4.06 -8.01
N ILE A 224 3.33 -4.64 -7.81
CA ILE A 224 3.09 -6.07 -8.06
C ILE A 224 3.31 -6.41 -9.53
N VAL A 225 2.75 -5.62 -10.46
CA VAL A 225 2.96 -5.81 -11.90
C VAL A 225 4.44 -5.68 -12.28
N ALA A 226 5.17 -4.71 -11.72
CA ALA A 226 6.61 -4.61 -11.96
C ALA A 226 7.37 -5.83 -11.44
N ALA A 227 6.97 -6.37 -10.28
CA ALA A 227 7.56 -7.58 -9.72
C ALA A 227 7.31 -8.81 -10.61
N THR A 228 6.07 -9.00 -11.11
CA THR A 228 5.75 -10.12 -12.01
C THR A 228 6.45 -10.02 -13.37
N LYS A 229 6.66 -8.80 -13.86
CA LYS A 229 7.42 -8.56 -15.09
C LYS A 229 8.91 -8.86 -14.93
N LEU A 230 9.51 -8.55 -13.78
CA LEU A 230 10.95 -8.72 -13.55
C LEU A 230 11.34 -10.10 -13.04
N LEU A 231 10.49 -10.76 -12.26
CA LEU A 231 10.76 -12.08 -11.68
C LEU A 231 10.28 -13.22 -12.59
N PRO A 232 10.88 -14.42 -12.52
CA PRO A 232 10.35 -15.61 -13.19
C PRO A 232 9.05 -16.10 -12.53
N MET A 233 8.16 -16.74 -13.31
CA MET A 233 6.83 -17.18 -12.87
C MET A 233 6.87 -18.01 -11.58
N ASP A 234 7.87 -18.88 -11.45
CA ASP A 234 8.05 -19.76 -10.29
C ASP A 234 8.33 -19.02 -8.97
N TYR A 235 8.71 -17.74 -9.04
CA TYR A 235 9.04 -16.91 -7.87
C TYR A 235 7.93 -15.92 -7.51
N HIS A 236 6.92 -15.71 -8.38
CA HIS A 236 5.93 -14.65 -8.22
C HIS A 236 5.17 -14.72 -6.90
N VAL A 237 4.59 -15.89 -6.59
CA VAL A 237 3.74 -16.07 -5.41
C VAL A 237 4.53 -15.83 -4.11
N SER A 238 5.70 -16.46 -3.99
CA SER A 238 6.55 -16.34 -2.80
C SER A 238 7.17 -14.95 -2.64
N ALA A 239 7.57 -14.30 -3.74
CA ALA A 239 8.20 -12.97 -3.71
C ALA A 239 7.17 -11.89 -3.38
N ILE A 240 6.01 -11.93 -4.02
CA ILE A 240 4.92 -10.97 -3.78
C ILE A 240 4.38 -11.15 -2.36
N GLY A 241 4.18 -12.39 -1.90
CA GLY A 241 3.75 -12.66 -0.53
C GLY A 241 4.74 -12.14 0.52
N PHE A 242 6.05 -12.36 0.31
CA PHE A 242 7.08 -11.80 1.19
C PHE A 242 7.10 -10.27 1.17
N ALA A 243 7.00 -9.66 -0.02
CA ALA A 243 6.98 -8.21 -0.17
C ALA A 243 5.73 -7.56 0.46
N ALA A 244 4.57 -8.19 0.34
CA ALA A 244 3.33 -7.76 0.98
C ALA A 244 3.42 -7.87 2.51
N ALA A 245 4.00 -8.96 3.05
CA ALA A 245 4.23 -9.11 4.48
C ALA A 245 5.18 -8.03 5.05
N LEU A 246 6.27 -7.72 4.33
CA LEU A 246 7.16 -6.60 4.66
C LEU A 246 6.43 -5.24 4.55
N GLY A 247 5.54 -5.11 3.55
CA GLY A 247 4.58 -4.02 3.42
C GLY A 247 3.75 -3.78 4.68
N GLY A 248 3.08 -4.83 5.17
CA GLY A 248 2.34 -4.80 6.43
C GLY A 248 3.21 -4.44 7.64
N GLY A 249 4.46 -4.89 7.66
CA GLY A 249 5.45 -4.45 8.66
C GLY A 249 5.67 -2.93 8.65
N GLY A 250 5.69 -2.31 7.46
CA GLY A 250 5.71 -0.85 7.29
C GLY A 250 4.52 -0.15 7.95
N ALA A 251 3.30 -0.68 7.77
CA ALA A 251 2.09 -0.14 8.42
C ALA A 251 2.17 -0.17 9.96
N ALA A 252 2.93 -1.08 10.56
CA ALA A 252 3.11 -1.12 12.00
C ALA A 252 4.22 -0.17 12.48
N VAL A 253 5.37 -0.17 11.80
CA VAL A 253 6.58 0.55 12.25
C VAL A 253 6.44 2.05 12.06
N PHE A 254 6.00 2.52 10.88
CA PHE A 254 6.03 3.95 10.58
C PHE A 254 5.05 4.78 11.43
N PRO A 255 3.77 4.39 11.59
CA PRO A 255 2.86 5.14 12.46
C PRO A 255 3.32 5.17 13.93
N PHE A 256 3.97 4.10 14.38
CA PHE A 256 4.54 4.03 15.74
C PHE A 256 5.72 4.99 15.93
N VAL A 257 6.68 4.98 15.00
CA VAL A 257 7.83 5.91 15.01
C VAL A 257 7.35 7.35 14.94
N VAL A 258 6.41 7.63 14.04
CA VAL A 258 5.73 8.92 13.95
C VAL A 258 5.11 9.31 15.28
N GLY A 259 4.42 8.40 15.96
CA GLY A 259 3.78 8.68 17.25
C GLY A 259 4.75 9.09 18.35
N ILE A 260 5.88 8.39 18.46
CA ILE A 260 6.94 8.75 19.43
C ILE A 260 7.49 10.15 19.13
N ILE A 261 7.76 10.44 17.85
CA ILE A 261 8.31 11.73 17.45
C ILE A 261 7.28 12.85 17.66
N ALA A 262 6.02 12.60 17.32
CA ALA A 262 4.92 13.55 17.49
C ALA A 262 4.69 13.92 18.97
N GLN A 263 4.94 13.00 19.91
CA GLN A 263 4.87 13.29 21.34
C GLN A 263 5.94 14.28 21.80
N LYS A 264 7.15 14.23 21.22
CA LYS A 264 8.28 15.08 21.65
C LYS A 264 8.39 16.39 20.88
N ALA A 265 8.11 16.37 19.57
CA ALA A 265 8.36 17.48 18.66
C ALA A 265 7.07 18.05 18.03
N GLY A 266 5.91 17.53 18.40
CA GLY A 266 4.60 17.95 17.89
C GLY A 266 4.22 17.27 16.57
N VAL A 267 2.92 17.31 16.26
CA VAL A 267 2.32 16.62 15.10
C VAL A 267 2.79 17.21 13.76
N ALA A 268 3.38 18.41 13.76
CA ALA A 268 3.91 19.04 12.55
C ALA A 268 5.10 18.26 11.93
N VAL A 269 5.84 17.47 12.73
CA VAL A 269 6.99 16.67 12.25
C VAL A 269 6.56 15.47 11.40
N LEU A 270 5.28 15.13 11.41
CA LEU A 270 4.71 14.10 10.55
C LEU A 270 5.00 14.35 9.07
N GLN A 271 4.86 15.60 8.63
CA GLN A 271 4.92 15.93 7.20
C GLN A 271 6.31 15.75 6.60
N PRO A 272 7.41 16.25 7.22
CA PRO A 272 8.75 15.97 6.72
C PRO A 272 9.11 14.47 6.75
N ILE A 273 8.61 13.70 7.74
CA ILE A 273 8.82 12.25 7.77
C ILE A 273 8.18 11.58 6.55
N ILE A 274 6.93 11.91 6.24
CA ILE A 274 6.24 11.34 5.09
C ILE A 274 6.92 11.74 3.78
N VAL A 275 7.35 13.00 3.64
CA VAL A 275 8.12 13.43 2.47
C VAL A 275 9.42 12.64 2.34
N ALA A 276 10.12 12.38 3.44
CA ALA A 276 11.34 11.58 3.45
C ALA A 276 11.06 10.12 3.03
N ILE A 277 9.96 9.52 3.51
CA ILE A 277 9.55 8.17 3.12
C ILE A 277 9.21 8.12 1.62
N LEU A 278 8.37 9.04 1.11
CA LEU A 278 8.01 9.13 -0.31
C LEU A 278 9.24 9.33 -1.21
N SER A 279 10.17 10.19 -0.78
CA SER A 279 11.42 10.42 -1.49
C SER A 279 12.31 9.17 -1.50
N SER A 280 12.37 8.43 -0.39
CA SER A 280 13.13 7.18 -0.30
C SER A 280 12.55 6.12 -1.23
N ILE A 281 11.22 5.98 -1.28
CA ILE A 281 10.52 5.05 -2.18
C ILE A 281 10.77 5.43 -3.64
N LEU A 282 10.77 6.72 -3.97
CA LEU A 282 11.12 7.21 -5.30
C LEU A 282 12.54 6.81 -5.69
N VAL A 283 13.51 6.95 -4.78
CA VAL A 283 14.90 6.52 -5.03
C VAL A 283 14.96 5.01 -5.27
N PHE A 284 14.32 4.20 -4.42
CA PHE A 284 14.25 2.75 -4.62
C PHE A 284 13.59 2.38 -5.95
N TRP A 285 12.55 3.10 -6.35
CA TRP A 285 11.87 2.90 -7.62
C TRP A 285 12.75 3.24 -8.84
N LEU A 286 13.54 4.31 -8.75
CA LEU A 286 14.46 4.69 -9.82
C LEU A 286 15.60 3.69 -9.98
N ILE A 287 16.03 3.06 -8.89
CA ILE A 287 17.08 2.01 -8.85
C ILE A 287 16.66 0.72 -9.57
N LEU A 288 15.35 0.44 -9.68
CA LEU A 288 14.85 -0.72 -10.44
C LEU A 288 15.35 -0.68 -11.90
N PRO A 289 15.80 -1.80 -12.48
CA PRO A 289 16.27 -1.86 -13.85
C PRO A 289 15.12 -1.63 -14.86
N GLY A 290 15.43 -1.24 -16.10
CA GLY A 290 14.45 -1.11 -17.19
C GLY A 290 14.22 0.28 -17.78
N GLY A 291 14.87 1.34 -17.28
CA GLY A 291 14.74 2.69 -17.87
C GLY A 291 13.30 3.26 -17.87
N LEU A 292 13.14 4.56 -18.13
CA LEU A 292 11.84 5.25 -18.08
C LEU A 292 10.98 5.06 -19.36
N ARG A 293 11.13 3.95 -20.08
CA ARG A 293 10.46 3.68 -21.36
C ARG A 293 9.42 2.57 -21.24
N ARG A 294 8.36 2.64 -22.04
CA ARG A 294 7.31 1.62 -22.11
C ARG A 294 7.91 0.27 -22.56
N GLY A 295 7.63 -0.81 -21.83
CA GLY A 295 8.24 -2.13 -22.06
C GLY A 295 9.68 -2.27 -21.57
N GLY A 296 10.24 -1.24 -20.93
CA GLY A 296 11.63 -1.25 -20.46
C GLY A 296 11.91 -2.27 -19.36
N LEU A 297 10.92 -2.57 -18.51
CA LEU A 297 11.00 -3.65 -17.52
C LEU A 297 11.14 -5.04 -18.18
N GLU A 298 10.42 -5.27 -19.27
CA GLU A 298 10.49 -6.51 -20.05
C GLU A 298 11.83 -6.62 -20.80
N GLN A 299 12.32 -5.50 -21.35
CA GLN A 299 13.65 -5.43 -21.97
C GLN A 299 14.78 -5.63 -20.95
N ALA A 300 14.68 -5.08 -19.74
CA ALA A 300 15.67 -5.31 -18.67
C ALA A 300 15.71 -6.77 -18.25
N ARG A 301 14.56 -7.44 -18.17
CA ARG A 301 14.51 -8.89 -17.94
C ARG A 301 15.13 -9.67 -19.09
N ALA A 302 14.80 -9.33 -20.34
CA ALA A 302 15.38 -9.96 -21.53
C ALA A 302 16.91 -9.80 -21.58
N ASN A 303 17.42 -8.65 -21.15
CA ASN A 303 18.85 -8.32 -21.11
C ASN A 303 19.57 -8.75 -19.82
N ARG A 304 18.87 -9.40 -18.86
CA ARG A 304 19.37 -9.69 -17.50
C ARG A 304 20.07 -8.49 -16.83
N GLU A 305 19.50 -7.30 -16.98
CA GLU A 305 20.10 -6.08 -16.42
C GLU A 305 20.09 -6.14 -14.89
N GLN A 306 21.28 -5.97 -14.31
CA GLN A 306 21.43 -5.91 -12.85
C GLN A 306 20.88 -4.61 -12.29
N VAL A 307 20.40 -4.67 -11.05
CA VAL A 307 19.97 -3.51 -10.25
C VAL A 307 21.00 -2.38 -10.32
N GLY A 308 20.55 -1.15 -10.57
CA GLY A 308 21.43 0.03 -10.64
C GLY A 308 22.26 0.14 -11.93
N HIS A 309 21.97 -0.65 -12.98
CA HIS A 309 22.66 -0.55 -14.28
C HIS A 309 22.55 0.87 -14.87
N GLU A 310 21.38 1.51 -14.76
CA GLU A 310 21.14 2.90 -15.18
C GLU A 310 22.04 3.89 -14.41
N PHE A 311 22.16 3.75 -13.08
CA PHE A 311 23.07 4.56 -12.26
C PHE A 311 24.53 4.31 -12.61
N ARG A 312 24.95 3.06 -12.85
CA ARG A 312 26.31 2.74 -13.34
C ARG A 312 26.57 3.28 -14.74
N ARG A 313 25.54 3.39 -15.59
CA ARG A 313 25.64 3.97 -16.94
C ARG A 313 25.79 5.48 -16.86
N VAL A 314 24.97 6.16 -16.06
CA VAL A 314 25.05 7.60 -15.79
C VAL A 314 26.37 7.95 -15.09
N TYR A 315 26.80 7.16 -14.12
CA TYR A 315 28.10 7.30 -13.44
C TYR A 315 29.28 7.08 -14.38
N ARG A 316 29.26 6.03 -15.23
CA ARG A 316 30.29 5.82 -16.24
C ARG A 316 30.32 6.94 -17.29
N TRP A 317 29.16 7.46 -17.69
CA TRP A 317 29.06 8.58 -18.62
C TRP A 317 29.59 9.90 -18.02
N THR A 318 29.26 10.20 -16.76
CA THR A 318 29.80 11.38 -16.06
C THR A 318 31.30 11.25 -15.79
N LYS A 319 31.80 10.04 -15.49
CA LYS A 319 33.23 9.78 -15.33
C LYS A 319 33.99 9.82 -16.67
N SER A 320 33.38 9.36 -17.76
CA SER A 320 33.90 9.48 -19.13
C SER A 320 34.00 10.95 -19.58
N LYS A 321 33.01 11.79 -19.25
CA LYS A 321 33.09 13.24 -19.50
C LYS A 321 34.14 13.96 -18.65
N LYS A 322 34.40 13.52 -17.42
CA LYS A 322 35.48 14.05 -16.57
C LYS A 322 36.90 13.63 -17.01
N ALA A 323 37.04 12.64 -17.90
CA ALA A 323 38.32 12.24 -18.46
C ALA A 323 38.68 13.00 -19.76
N PHE A 324 37.77 13.85 -20.25
CA PHE A 324 37.93 14.69 -21.46
C PHE A 324 38.13 16.19 -21.13
N ILE A 325 38.27 16.53 -19.84
CA ILE A 325 38.65 17.86 -19.33
C ILE A 325 39.96 17.65 -18.57
#